data_AF-A0A1I1DAE0-F1
#
_entry.id   AF-A0A1I1DAE0-F1
#
_cell.length_a   1.000
_cell.length_b   1.000
_cell.length_c   1.000
_cell.angle_alpha   90.00
_cell.angle_beta   90.00
_cell.angle_gamma   90.00
#
_symmetry.space_group_name_H-M   'P 1'
#
loop_
_entity.id
_entity.type
_entity.pdbx_description
1 polymer ?
#
loop_
_entity_poly.entity_id
_entity_poly.type
_entity_poly.pdbx_seq_one_letter_code
_entity_poly.pdbx_strand_id
1 'polypeptide(L)'
;MTLGREDLIHSLAKSMGMGDAQRSKYTSGKYNSETGTIFCNGHVISKQTIEQSRLYFLTQYRKLAEKDDEGAKDLASIYEVALEAINMMVDTGSPDM
;
A
#
# COMPACT_ATOMS: atom_id res chain seq x y z
N MET A 1 -28.09 -2.32 -29.61
CA MET A 1 -27.65 -3.61 -29.03
C MET A 1 -26.19 -3.81 -29.36
N THR A 2 -25.28 -3.44 -28.45
CA THR A 2 -23.81 -3.55 -28.62
C THR A 2 -23.22 -4.63 -27.72
N LEU A 3 -23.97 -5.72 -27.48
CA LEU A 3 -23.58 -6.83 -26.59
C LEU A 3 -22.42 -7.68 -27.13
N GLY A 4 -22.12 -7.64 -28.43
CA GLY A 4 -21.17 -8.58 -29.04
C GLY A 4 -19.69 -8.21 -28.88
N ARG A 5 -19.34 -6.95 -28.62
CA ARG A 5 -17.93 -6.52 -28.60
C ARG A 5 -17.25 -6.88 -27.27
N GLU A 6 -17.94 -6.72 -26.15
CA GLU A 6 -17.41 -6.97 -24.82
C GLU A 6 -17.21 -8.47 -24.55
N ASP A 7 -18.10 -9.32 -25.07
CA ASP A 7 -17.98 -10.78 -24.98
C ASP A 7 -16.83 -11.33 -25.84
N LEU A 8 -16.56 -10.70 -26.99
CA LEU A 8 -15.40 -11.03 -27.83
C LEU A 8 -14.08 -10.66 -27.15
N ILE A 9 -14.02 -9.49 -26.49
CA ILE A 9 -12.84 -9.06 -25.74
C ILE A 9 -12.58 -10.00 -24.55
N HIS A 10 -13.62 -10.38 -23.81
CA HIS A 10 -13.49 -11.35 -22.71
C HIS A 10 -13.04 -12.73 -23.20
N SER A 11 -13.59 -13.22 -24.31
CA SER A 11 -13.22 -14.52 -24.89
C SER A 11 -11.77 -14.52 -25.40
N LEU A 12 -11.30 -13.39 -25.95
CA LEU A 12 -9.93 -13.23 -26.41
C LEU A 12 -8.93 -13.18 -25.25
N ALA A 13 -9.22 -12.38 -24.21
CA ALA A 13 -8.38 -12.27 -23.02
C ALA A 13 -8.26 -13.61 -22.26
N LYS A 14 -9.34 -14.40 -22.24
CA LYS A 14 -9.35 -15.76 -21.67
C LYS A 14 -8.52 -16.74 -22.52
N SER A 15 -8.62 -16.65 -23.84
CA SER A 15 -7.89 -17.53 -24.78
C SER A 15 -6.38 -17.24 -24.81
N MET A 16 -5.97 -16.01 -24.50
CA MET A 16 -4.57 -15.60 -24.37
C MET A 16 -3.97 -15.87 -22.96
N GLY A 17 -4.70 -16.53 -22.06
CA GLY A 17 -4.20 -16.89 -20.72
C GLY A 17 -4.05 -15.69 -19.75
N MET A 18 -4.65 -14.55 -20.07
CA MET A 18 -4.42 -13.28 -19.36
C MET A 18 -5.48 -12.99 -18.28
N GLY A 19 -6.45 -13.88 -18.08
CA GLY A 19 -7.67 -13.62 -17.31
C GLY A 19 -7.51 -13.46 -15.80
N ASP A 20 -6.67 -14.28 -15.16
CA ASP A 20 -6.62 -14.35 -13.69
C ASP A 20 -5.23 -14.04 -13.09
N ALA A 21 -4.15 -14.22 -13.85
CA ALA A 21 -2.79 -14.03 -13.36
C ALA A 21 -2.43 -12.55 -13.12
N GLN A 22 -3.05 -11.61 -13.84
CA GLN A 22 -2.81 -10.17 -13.63
C GLN A 22 -3.61 -9.59 -12.46
N ARG A 23 -4.83 -10.09 -12.19
CA ARG A 23 -5.62 -9.66 -11.03
C ARG A 23 -4.99 -10.07 -9.71
N SER A 24 -4.32 -11.24 -9.68
CA SER A 24 -3.64 -11.72 -8.47
C SER A 24 -2.36 -10.94 -8.12
N LYS A 25 -1.71 -10.27 -9.09
CA LYS A 25 -0.45 -9.52 -8.85
C LYS A 25 -0.66 -8.17 -8.16
N TYR A 26 -1.89 -7.65 -8.17
CA TYR A 26 -2.23 -6.36 -7.57
C TYR A 26 -3.37 -6.53 -6.58
N THR A 27 -3.16 -7.35 -5.55
CA THR A 27 -4.02 -7.27 -4.37
C THR A 27 -3.86 -5.88 -3.77
N SER A 28 -4.94 -5.10 -3.79
CA SER A 28 -5.00 -3.79 -3.16
C SER A 28 -4.63 -3.90 -1.68
N GLY A 29 -3.78 -2.99 -1.19
CA GLY A 29 -3.39 -2.90 0.22
C GLY A 29 -2.29 -3.85 0.66
N LYS A 30 -1.71 -4.68 -0.24
CA LYS A 30 -0.52 -5.48 0.08
C LYS A 30 0.75 -4.88 -0.51
N TYR A 31 1.82 -4.92 0.27
CA TYR A 31 3.16 -4.63 -0.21
C TYR A 31 3.67 -5.76 -1.09
N ASN A 32 4.13 -5.40 -2.29
CA ASN A 32 4.84 -6.31 -3.16
C ASN A 32 6.33 -6.22 -2.82
N SER A 33 6.88 -7.28 -2.22
CA SER A 33 8.29 -7.35 -1.83
C SER A 33 9.26 -7.46 -3.00
N GLU A 34 8.81 -7.93 -4.18
CA GLU A 34 9.64 -7.99 -5.39
C GLU A 34 9.88 -6.59 -5.98
N THR A 35 8.83 -5.76 -6.05
CA THR A 35 8.90 -4.42 -6.65
C THR A 35 9.09 -3.31 -5.63
N GLY A 36 8.85 -3.60 -4.36
CA GLY A 36 8.85 -2.63 -3.26
C GLY A 36 7.68 -1.64 -3.32
N THR A 37 6.58 -1.99 -3.99
CA THR A 37 5.46 -1.08 -4.22
C THR A 37 4.18 -1.56 -3.53
N ILE A 38 3.29 -0.62 -3.20
CA ILE A 38 1.93 -0.91 -2.72
C ILE A 38 0.95 -0.46 -3.80
N PHE A 39 0.01 -1.31 -4.17
CA PHE A 39 -1.14 -0.88 -4.97
C PHE A 39 -2.28 -0.53 -4.02
N CYS A 40 -2.77 0.71 -4.06
CA CYS A 40 -3.84 1.19 -3.20
C CYS A 40 -4.80 2.05 -4.01
N ASN A 41 -6.11 1.84 -3.90
CA ASN A 41 -7.14 2.68 -4.54
C ASN A 41 -6.84 3.06 -6.01
N GLY A 42 -6.41 2.07 -6.81
CA GLY A 42 -6.17 2.28 -8.25
C GLY A 42 -4.83 2.94 -8.62
N HIS A 43 -3.95 3.23 -7.65
CA HIS A 43 -2.62 3.78 -7.93
C HIS A 43 -1.50 3.01 -7.23
N VAL A 44 -0.28 3.19 -7.73
CA VAL A 44 0.94 2.56 -7.18
C VAL A 44 1.66 3.57 -6.28
N ILE A 45 1.95 3.17 -5.05
CA ILE A 45 2.82 3.88 -4.12
C ILE A 45 4.21 3.25 -4.21
N SER A 46 5.22 4.07 -4.49
CA SER A 46 6.59 3.60 -4.68
C SER A 46 7.31 3.29 -3.36
N LYS A 47 8.34 2.44 -3.41
CA LYS A 47 9.23 2.17 -2.25
C LYS A 47 9.76 3.46 -1.62
N GLN A 48 10.26 4.38 -2.46
CA GLN A 48 10.80 5.65 -2.01
C GLN A 48 9.75 6.47 -1.26
N THR A 49 8.53 6.55 -1.79
CA THR A 49 7.42 7.26 -1.14
C THR A 49 7.07 6.62 0.21
N ILE A 50 7.07 5.30 0.31
CA ILE A 50 6.82 4.56 1.55
C ILE A 50 7.90 4.87 2.59
N GLU A 51 9.18 4.77 2.20
CA GLU A 51 10.32 5.05 3.09
C GLU A 51 10.35 6.51 3.56
N GLN A 52 10.11 7.47 2.66
CA GLN A 52 10.00 8.88 3.01
C GLN A 52 8.84 9.14 3.98
N SER A 53 7.70 8.47 3.78
CA SER A 53 6.55 8.57 4.68
C SER A 53 6.89 8.04 6.07
N ARG A 54 7.54 6.87 6.18
CA ARG A 54 8.01 6.32 7.48
C ARG A 54 8.92 7.30 8.21
N LEU A 55 9.92 7.84 7.52
CA LEU A 55 10.86 8.79 8.11
C LEU A 55 10.17 10.08 8.57
N TYR A 56 9.23 10.59 7.77
CA TYR A 56 8.46 11.77 8.13
C TYR A 56 7.66 11.55 9.41
N PHE A 57 6.85 10.48 9.47
CA PHE A 57 6.00 10.19 10.62
C PHE A 57 6.81 9.89 11.89
N LEU A 58 7.91 9.15 11.76
CA LEU A 58 8.85 8.91 12.87
C LEU A 58 9.44 10.22 13.41
N THR A 59 9.81 11.15 12.51
CA THR A 59 10.38 12.44 12.90
C THR A 59 9.36 13.32 13.61
N GLN A 60 8.12 13.37 13.12
CA GLN A 60 7.04 14.13 13.78
C GLN A 60 6.70 13.55 15.14
N TYR A 61 6.60 12.22 15.23
CA TYR A 61 6.37 11.52 16.50
C TYR A 61 7.45 11.89 17.53
N ARG A 62 8.74 11.74 17.19
CA ARG A 62 9.85 12.06 18.11
C ARG A 62 9.84 13.51 18.56
N LYS A 63 9.63 14.45 17.63
CA LYS A 63 9.58 15.88 17.92
C LYS A 63 8.47 16.25 18.89
N LEU A 64 7.35 15.51 18.88
CA LEU A 64 6.22 15.75 19.77
C LEU A 64 6.35 15.01 21.09
N ALA A 65 6.90 13.80 21.08
CA ALA A 65 7.19 13.03 22.29
C ALA A 65 8.18 13.74 23.24
N GLU A 66 9.07 14.58 22.69
CA GLU A 66 9.98 15.43 23.47
C GLU A 66 9.30 16.61 24.18
N LYS A 67 8.03 16.90 23.88
CA LYS A 67 7.28 18.02 24.48
C LYS A 67 6.42 17.53 25.64
N ASP A 68 6.49 18.22 26.77
CA ASP A 68 5.61 17.97 27.92
C ASP A 68 4.31 18.80 27.83
N ASP A 69 3.58 18.61 26.73
CA ASP A 69 2.29 19.26 26.44
C ASP A 69 1.26 18.18 26.10
N GLU A 70 0.07 18.23 26.70
CA GLU A 70 -0.96 17.20 26.47
C GLU A 70 -1.45 17.15 25.02
N GLY A 71 -1.59 18.29 24.35
CA GLY A 71 -1.95 18.33 22.93
C GLY A 71 -0.85 17.77 22.02
N ALA A 72 0.41 17.94 22.41
CA ALA A 72 1.54 17.31 21.72
C ALA A 72 1.54 15.78 21.91
N LYS A 73 1.15 15.28 23.09
CA LYS A 73 1.03 13.83 23.35
C LYS A 73 -0.07 13.18 22.52
N ASP A 74 -1.25 13.79 22.45
CA ASP A 74 -2.35 13.29 21.62
C ASP A 74 -1.95 13.22 20.13
N LEU A 75 -1.28 14.27 19.63
CA LEU A 75 -0.82 14.31 18.25
C LEU A 75 0.32 13.31 17.98
N ALA A 76 1.19 13.06 18.96
CA ALA A 76 2.21 12.02 18.86
C ALA A 76 1.57 10.65 18.68
N SER A 77 0.53 10.31 19.45
CA SER A 77 -0.20 9.04 19.30
C SER A 77 -0.85 8.88 17.91
N ILE A 78 -1.34 9.96 17.30
CA ILE A 78 -1.87 9.90 15.92
C ILE A 78 -0.75 9.53 14.92
N TYR A 79 0.43 10.13 15.07
CA TYR A 79 1.57 9.81 14.20
C TYR A 79 2.14 8.40 14.45
N GLU A 80 2.10 7.93 15.69
CA GLU A 80 2.46 6.57 16.06
C GLU A 80 1.57 5.56 15.31
N VAL A 81 0.24 5.74 15.35
CA VAL A 81 -0.70 4.86 14.62
C VAL A 81 -0.41 4.85 13.12
N ALA A 82 -0.13 6.02 12.53
CA ALA A 82 0.23 6.11 11.12
C ALA A 82 1.53 5.36 10.79
N LEU A 83 2.55 5.49 11.64
CA LEU A 83 3.84 4.80 11.47
C LEU A 83 3.68 3.28 11.56
N GLU A 84 2.93 2.79 12.55
CA GLU A 84 2.69 1.37 12.74
C GLU A 84 1.88 0.76 11.60
N ALA A 85 0.88 1.48 11.09
CA ALA A 85 0.15 1.06 9.89
C ALA A 85 1.09 0.88 8.70
N ILE A 86 2.03 1.79 8.49
CA ILE A 86 3.02 1.68 7.40
C ILE A 86 3.95 0.50 7.62
N ASN A 87 4.42 0.26 8.85
CA ASN A 87 5.26 -0.90 9.16
C ASN A 87 4.52 -2.22 8.88
N MET A 88 3.28 -2.36 9.36
CA MET A 88 2.46 -3.55 9.11
C MET A 88 2.23 -3.79 7.60
N MET A 89 2.00 -2.73 6.83
CA MET A 89 1.84 -2.86 5.38
C MET A 89 3.10 -3.40 4.71
N VAL A 90 4.29 -3.03 5.19
CA VAL A 90 5.57 -3.50 4.64
C VAL A 90 5.89 -4.92 5.14
N ASP A 91 5.71 -5.21 6.42
CA ASP A 91 6.06 -6.49 7.05
C ASP A 91 5.19 -7.65 6.52
N THR A 92 3.92 -7.40 6.22
CA THR A 92 3.01 -8.39 5.60
C THR A 92 3.39 -8.81 4.18
N GLY A 93 4.34 -8.10 3.54
CA GLY A 93 4.91 -8.48 2.25
C GLY A 93 6.16 -9.36 2.34
N SER A 94 6.71 -9.58 3.54
CA SER A 94 7.78 -10.54 3.79
C SER A 94 7.17 -11.94 3.83
N PRO A 95 7.47 -12.86 2.89
CA PRO A 95 7.09 -14.25 3.08
C PRO A 95 7.75 -14.76 4.36
N ASP A 96 6.96 -15.41 5.23
CA ASP A 96 7.46 -16.11 6.42
C ASP A 96 8.67 -16.97 6.01
N MET A 97 9.83 -16.72 6.64
CA MET A 97 11.04 -17.56 6.46
C MET A 97 10.89 -18.90 7.16
#